data_AF-A0A101IUZ7-F1
#
_entry.id   AF-A0A101IUZ7-F1
#
_cell.length_a   1.000
_cell.length_b   1.000
_cell.length_c   1.000
_cell.angle_alpha   90.00
_cell.angle_beta   90.00
_cell.angle_gamma   90.00
#
_symmetry.space_group_name_H-M   'P 1'
#
loop_
_entity.id
_entity.type
_entity.pdbx_description
1 polymer ?
#
loop_
_entity_poly.entity_id
_entity_poly.type
_entity_poly.pdbx_seq_one_letter_code
_entity_poly.pdbx_strand_id
1 'polypeptide(L)'
;MLPDGVSLGRLQGSIAALASISPHFTGAVRINGPKGAGFILVQNGNPYAAAFEDTDKNLLLSGDEAYRHLLDRPSLNYELIAYTAEETEAAREASRETGCLVSGDGAKPAARTRLAETSCLDQIALQPGVIAVSVFHEGFGLQSVGSADFDQVAAVAEDLLRAGTRITADMEMGNLSQMILETPGGKLIIAPYGDLSLCIFAKPDANLGLIRLSIRGMQIGPA
;
A
#
# COMPACT_ATOMS: atom_id res chain seq x y z
N MET A 1 -4.99 -7.61 24.30
CA MET A 1 -4.56 -8.46 23.16
C MET A 1 -4.84 -7.69 21.89
N LEU A 2 -4.02 -7.83 20.84
CA LEU A 2 -4.24 -7.14 19.57
C LEU A 2 -5.34 -7.83 18.74
N PRO A 3 -6.11 -7.09 17.92
CA PRO A 3 -7.09 -7.68 17.00
C PRO A 3 -6.43 -8.58 15.96
N ASP A 4 -7.16 -9.60 15.51
CA ASP A 4 -6.69 -10.55 14.50
C ASP A 4 -6.57 -9.91 13.11
N GLY A 5 -7.53 -9.04 12.73
CA GLY A 5 -7.55 -8.35 11.45
C GLY A 5 -7.53 -9.26 10.23
N VAL A 6 -7.23 -8.68 9.06
CA VAL A 6 -7.09 -9.41 7.79
C VAL A 6 -5.64 -9.37 7.33
N SER A 7 -4.99 -10.54 7.23
CA SER A 7 -3.64 -10.64 6.68
C SER A 7 -3.63 -10.24 5.20
N LEU A 8 -2.84 -9.21 4.88
CA LEU A 8 -2.61 -8.72 3.52
C LEU A 8 -1.42 -9.40 2.84
N GLY A 9 -0.57 -10.07 3.62
CA GLY A 9 0.60 -10.78 3.11
C GLY A 9 1.86 -10.56 3.95
N ARG A 10 2.91 -11.33 3.61
CA ARG A 10 4.21 -11.30 4.26
C ARG A 10 5.23 -10.64 3.35
N LEU A 11 6.05 -9.78 3.94
CA LEU A 11 7.10 -9.03 3.27
C LEU A 11 8.43 -9.26 3.97
N GLN A 12 9.51 -9.07 3.21
CA GLN A 12 10.87 -9.08 3.70
C GLN A 12 11.56 -7.78 3.27
N GLY A 13 12.09 -7.02 4.23
CA GLY A 13 12.79 -5.76 3.96
C GLY A 13 12.83 -4.83 5.17
N SER A 14 13.26 -3.59 4.97
CA SER A 14 13.22 -2.57 6.03
C SER A 14 11.80 -2.05 6.23
N ILE A 15 11.45 -1.70 7.47
CA ILE A 15 10.17 -1.03 7.78
C ILE A 15 10.12 0.38 7.17
N ALA A 16 11.26 1.05 6.98
CA ALA A 16 11.30 2.36 6.32
C ALA A 16 10.73 2.30 4.89
N ALA A 17 10.83 1.15 4.21
CA ALA A 17 10.24 0.95 2.90
C ALA A 17 8.70 0.91 2.94
N LEU A 18 8.10 0.55 4.08
CA LEU A 18 6.64 0.50 4.22
C LEU A 18 6.00 1.87 4.03
N ALA A 19 6.63 2.94 4.55
CA ALA A 19 6.18 4.30 4.30
C ALA A 19 6.23 4.69 2.82
N SER A 20 7.09 4.03 2.03
CA SER A 20 7.19 4.24 0.58
C SER A 20 6.20 3.36 -0.23
N ILE A 21 5.81 2.21 0.31
CA ILE A 21 4.96 1.23 -0.38
C ILE A 21 3.47 1.42 -0.05
N SER A 22 3.15 1.84 1.18
CA SER A 22 1.78 2.05 1.65
C SER A 22 1.71 3.22 2.64
N PRO A 23 1.78 4.47 2.15
CA PRO A 23 1.83 5.68 2.97
C PRO A 23 0.52 5.99 3.71
N HIS A 24 -0.58 5.29 3.41
CA HIS A 24 -1.86 5.42 4.10
C HIS A 24 -2.29 4.13 4.81
N PHE A 25 -1.35 3.20 5.02
CA PHE A 25 -1.63 1.93 5.68
C PHE A 25 -2.29 2.16 7.04
N THR A 26 -3.37 1.41 7.29
CA THR A 26 -4.04 1.35 8.59
C THR A 26 -4.14 -0.11 9.00
N GLY A 27 -3.50 -0.44 10.12
CA GLY A 27 -3.39 -1.82 10.57
C GLY A 27 -2.13 -2.10 11.38
N ALA A 28 -1.79 -3.38 11.50
CA ALA A 28 -0.62 -3.85 12.20
C ALA A 28 0.45 -4.39 11.25
N VAL A 29 1.70 -4.02 11.52
CA VAL A 29 2.90 -4.64 10.96
C VAL A 29 3.43 -5.62 12.00
N ARG A 30 3.14 -6.91 11.84
CA ARG A 30 3.55 -7.94 12.79
C ARG A 30 4.92 -8.51 12.40
N ILE A 31 5.91 -8.31 13.24
CA ILE A 31 7.27 -8.82 13.03
C ILE A 31 7.39 -10.17 13.72
N ASN A 32 7.72 -11.19 12.93
CA ASN A 32 7.99 -12.53 13.42
C ASN A 32 9.37 -12.96 12.92
N GLY A 33 10.35 -13.05 13.82
CA GLY A 33 11.70 -13.44 13.47
C GLY A 33 12.35 -14.35 14.52
N PRO A 34 13.44 -15.05 14.15
CA PRO A 34 14.18 -15.89 15.09
C PRO A 34 14.87 -15.08 16.20
N LYS A 35 15.00 -13.76 16.04
CA LYS A 35 15.65 -12.83 16.98
C LYS A 35 14.65 -11.98 17.77
N GLY A 36 13.39 -12.42 17.86
CA GLY A 36 12.33 -11.68 18.55
C GLY A 36 11.06 -11.49 17.74
N ALA A 37 10.01 -11.14 18.47
CA ALA A 37 8.68 -10.83 17.94
C ALA A 37 8.30 -9.40 18.30
N GLY A 38 7.50 -8.76 17.46
CA GLY A 38 7.06 -7.41 17.72
C GLY A 38 5.94 -6.97 16.81
N PHE A 39 5.50 -5.73 17.01
CA PHE A 39 4.50 -5.13 16.15
C PHE A 39 4.70 -3.62 16.05
N ILE A 40 4.19 -3.06 14.95
CA ILE A 40 3.98 -1.62 14.80
C ILE A 40 2.53 -1.42 14.38
N LEU A 41 1.80 -0.57 15.09
CA LEU A 41 0.47 -0.18 14.70
C LEU A 41 0.53 1.16 13.98
N VAL A 42 -0.10 1.19 12.82
CA VAL A 42 -0.09 2.34 11.91
C VAL A 42 -1.53 2.75 11.65
N GLN A 43 -1.79 4.04 11.66
CA GLN A 43 -3.06 4.61 11.23
C GLN A 43 -2.79 5.70 10.21
N ASN A 44 -3.35 5.54 9.00
CA ASN A 44 -3.14 6.45 7.89
C ASN A 44 -1.64 6.77 7.67
N GLY A 45 -0.79 5.74 7.66
CA GLY A 45 0.67 5.87 7.50
C GLY A 45 1.43 6.34 8.73
N ASN A 46 0.74 6.80 9.77
CA ASN A 46 1.38 7.30 10.98
C ASN A 46 1.45 6.18 12.04
N PRO A 47 2.66 5.77 12.46
CA PRO A 47 2.81 4.81 13.54
C PRO A 47 2.36 5.44 14.86
N TYR A 48 1.49 4.75 15.59
CA TYR A 48 0.96 5.24 16.87
C TYR A 48 1.30 4.33 18.05
N ALA A 49 1.73 3.09 17.80
CA ALA A 49 2.22 2.18 18.83
C ALA A 49 3.27 1.24 18.26
N ALA A 50 4.23 0.82 19.08
CA ALA A 50 5.21 -0.19 18.72
C ALA A 50 5.65 -0.97 19.95
N ALA A 51 5.94 -2.25 19.76
CA ALA A 51 6.58 -3.08 20.76
C ALA A 51 7.49 -4.10 20.08
N PHE A 52 8.60 -4.43 20.72
CA PHE A 52 9.52 -5.45 20.25
C PHE A 52 10.13 -6.19 21.44
N GLU A 53 10.03 -7.51 21.42
CA GLU A 53 10.61 -8.40 22.40
C GLU A 53 11.74 -9.20 21.75
N ASP A 54 12.96 -8.97 22.21
CA ASP A 54 14.14 -9.71 21.78
C ASP A 54 14.31 -10.98 22.63
N THR A 55 14.09 -12.13 22.03
CA THR A 55 14.13 -13.44 22.72
C THR A 55 15.54 -13.83 23.18
N ASP A 56 16.59 -13.34 22.52
CA ASP A 56 17.98 -13.68 22.87
C ASP A 56 18.50 -12.82 24.04
N LYS A 57 18.03 -11.58 24.14
CA LYS A 57 18.50 -10.60 25.13
C LYS A 57 17.53 -10.36 26.29
N ASN A 58 16.36 -10.98 26.25
CA ASN A 58 15.25 -10.74 27.18
C ASN A 58 14.95 -9.23 27.32
N LEU A 59 15.04 -8.53 26.19
CA LEU A 59 14.91 -7.08 26.11
C LEU A 59 13.53 -6.75 25.53
N LEU A 60 12.67 -6.17 26.37
CA LEU A 60 11.36 -5.69 25.96
C LEU A 60 11.43 -4.18 25.71
N LEU A 61 11.25 -3.79 24.46
CA LEU A 61 11.17 -2.40 24.04
C LEU A 61 9.72 -2.06 23.75
N SER A 62 9.29 -0.86 24.14
CA SER A 62 7.95 -0.34 23.86
C SER A 62 8.00 1.11 23.37
N GLY A 63 6.95 1.54 22.67
CA GLY A 63 6.80 2.91 22.17
C GLY A 63 7.93 3.36 21.25
N ASP A 64 8.47 4.54 21.50
CA ASP A 64 9.48 5.20 20.65
C ASP A 64 10.79 4.41 20.55
N GLU A 65 11.15 3.66 21.59
CA GLU A 65 12.36 2.83 21.59
C GLU A 65 12.20 1.59 20.72
N ALA A 66 11.04 0.93 20.80
CA ALA A 66 10.71 -0.19 19.93
C ALA A 66 10.67 0.25 18.47
N TYR A 67 10.02 1.38 18.20
CA TYR A 67 9.87 1.90 16.85
C TYR A 67 11.22 2.24 16.20
N ARG A 68 12.10 2.96 16.92
CA ARG A 68 13.47 3.27 16.42
C ARG A 68 14.30 2.01 16.20
N HIS A 69 14.27 1.08 17.15
CA HIS A 69 15.01 -0.18 17.04
C HIS A 69 14.56 -1.03 15.84
N LEU A 70 13.28 -0.96 15.47
CA LEU A 70 12.72 -1.64 14.32
C LEU A 70 13.04 -0.93 13.00
N LEU A 71 13.05 0.40 12.97
CA LEU A 71 13.43 1.20 11.80
C LEU A 71 14.89 1.01 11.38
N ASP A 72 15.81 0.95 12.36
CA ASP A 72 17.25 0.82 12.11
C ASP A 72 17.65 -0.57 11.58
N ARG A 73 16.71 -1.53 11.52
CA ARG A 73 16.99 -2.87 11.00
C ARG A 73 16.94 -2.89 9.46
N PRO A 74 18.00 -3.38 8.80
CA PRO A 74 18.09 -3.35 7.33
C PRO A 74 17.17 -4.37 6.65
N SER A 75 16.82 -5.45 7.35
CA SER A 75 15.90 -6.48 6.83
C SER A 75 15.16 -7.16 7.97
N LEU A 76 13.83 -7.18 7.86
CA LEU A 76 12.90 -7.84 8.76
C LEU A 76 11.89 -8.66 7.96
N ASN A 77 11.47 -9.78 8.52
CA ASN A 77 10.31 -10.51 8.04
C ASN A 77 9.10 -10.02 8.82
N TYR A 78 8.13 -9.47 8.12
CA TYR A 78 6.93 -8.93 8.73
C TYR A 78 5.68 -9.23 7.91
N GLU A 79 4.56 -9.28 8.60
CA GLU A 79 3.24 -9.51 8.03
C GLU A 79 2.41 -8.23 8.17
N LEU A 80 1.72 -7.86 7.11
CA LEU A 80 0.78 -6.74 7.12
C LEU A 80 -0.61 -7.25 7.41
N ILE A 81 -1.25 -6.66 8.40
CA ILE A 81 -2.60 -7.01 8.83
C ILE A 81 -3.43 -5.73 8.75
N ALA A 82 -4.41 -5.69 7.84
CA ALA A 82 -5.34 -4.58 7.76
C ALA A 82 -6.33 -4.64 8.93
N TYR A 83 -6.67 -3.46 9.46
CA TYR A 83 -7.70 -3.29 10.48
C TYR A 83 -8.87 -2.48 9.96
N THR A 84 -10.08 -2.82 10.41
CA THR A 84 -11.24 -1.94 10.32
C THR A 84 -11.12 -0.77 11.30
N ALA A 85 -12.07 0.18 11.24
CA ALA A 85 -12.11 1.29 12.18
C ALA A 85 -12.28 0.81 13.63
N GLU A 86 -13.14 -0.19 13.84
CA GLU A 86 -13.41 -0.80 15.15
C GLU A 86 -12.17 -1.53 15.68
N GLU A 87 -11.50 -2.31 14.83
CA GLU A 87 -10.25 -3.01 15.19
C GLU A 87 -9.12 -2.03 15.49
N THR A 88 -9.03 -0.93 14.73
CA THR A 88 -8.02 0.11 14.96
C THR A 88 -8.20 0.77 16.33
N GLU A 89 -9.44 1.05 16.73
CA GLU A 89 -9.71 1.64 18.05
C GLU A 89 -9.42 0.64 19.17
N ALA A 90 -9.83 -0.62 19.03
CA ALA A 90 -9.51 -1.68 19.98
C ALA A 90 -7.98 -1.87 20.14
N ALA A 91 -7.23 -1.83 19.03
CA ALA A 91 -5.78 -1.93 19.06
C ALA A 91 -5.12 -0.72 19.76
N ARG A 92 -5.70 0.48 19.58
CA ARG A 92 -5.25 1.71 20.26
C ARG A 92 -5.51 1.65 21.76
N GLU A 93 -6.66 1.15 22.19
CA GLU A 93 -6.97 0.98 23.61
C GLU A 93 -6.03 -0.05 24.27
N ALA A 94 -5.84 -1.21 23.65
CA ALA A 94 -4.88 -2.21 24.11
C ALA A 94 -3.44 -1.66 24.20
N SER A 95 -3.06 -0.77 23.28
CA SER A 95 -1.73 -0.13 23.29
C SER A 95 -1.56 0.90 24.40
N ARG A 96 -2.66 1.56 24.82
CA ARG A 96 -2.68 2.46 25.98
C ARG A 96 -2.49 1.69 27.28
N GLU A 97 -3.19 0.58 27.43
CA GLU A 97 -3.10 -0.28 28.62
C GLU A 97 -1.70 -0.89 28.80
N THR A 98 -1.03 -1.21 27.68
CA THR A 98 0.30 -1.83 27.68
C THR A 98 1.45 -0.82 27.69
N GLY A 99 1.16 0.49 27.61
CA GLY A 99 2.20 1.54 27.62
C GLY A 99 3.09 1.54 26.38
N CYS A 100 2.57 1.09 25.22
CA CYS A 100 3.33 0.92 23.98
C CYS A 100 3.11 2.05 22.97
N LEU A 101 2.52 3.16 23.38
CA LEU A 101 2.26 4.31 22.50
C LEU A 101 3.55 4.98 22.05
N VAL A 102 3.59 5.33 20.77
CA VAL A 102 4.65 6.14 20.15
C VAL A 102 4.26 7.60 20.32
N SER A 103 5.18 8.42 20.81
CA SER A 103 4.95 9.86 20.96
C SER A 103 4.97 10.50 19.57
N GLY A 104 4.11 11.49 19.32
CA GLY A 104 4.08 12.21 18.03
C GLY A 104 5.41 12.87 17.63
N ASP A 105 6.37 13.00 18.56
CA ASP A 105 7.72 13.50 18.30
C ASP A 105 8.76 12.37 18.08
N GLY A 106 8.53 11.17 18.62
CA GLY A 106 9.33 9.96 18.36
C GLY A 106 9.04 9.34 16.99
N ALA A 107 7.90 9.70 16.39
CA ALA A 107 7.53 9.41 15.01
C ALA A 107 8.24 10.29 13.97
N LYS A 108 9.06 11.29 14.35
CA LYS A 108 9.86 12.05 13.38
C LYS A 108 11.09 11.23 12.96
N PRO A 109 11.20 10.83 11.69
CA PRO A 109 12.52 10.59 11.12
C PRO A 109 13.24 11.93 11.13
N ALA A 110 14.48 11.96 11.62
CA ALA A 110 15.39 13.07 11.41
C ALA A 110 15.77 13.15 9.91
N ALA A 111 14.79 13.51 9.08
CA ALA A 111 14.91 13.90 7.69
C ALA A 111 13.61 14.59 7.28
N ARG A 112 13.32 15.75 7.91
CA ARG A 112 12.56 16.80 7.23
C ARG A 112 13.43 17.37 6.11
N THR A 113 13.67 16.57 5.08
CA THR A 113 14.07 17.08 3.78
C THR A 113 12.80 17.10 2.97
N ARG A 114 12.44 18.28 2.47
CA ARG A 114 11.40 18.47 1.44
C ARG A 114 11.58 17.42 0.35
N LEU A 115 10.83 16.33 0.41
CA LEU A 115 10.51 15.52 -0.75
C LEU A 115 9.10 15.95 -1.07
N ALA A 116 8.98 16.60 -2.23
CA ALA A 116 7.73 17.06 -2.79
C ALA A 116 6.65 15.99 -2.65
N GLU A 117 5.40 16.42 -2.50
CA GLU A 117 4.21 15.59 -2.66
C GLU A 117 4.35 14.79 -3.97
N THR A 118 4.94 13.60 -3.91
CA THR A 118 5.06 12.70 -5.05
C THR A 118 3.64 12.27 -5.38
N SER A 119 3.23 12.58 -6.60
CA SER A 119 1.88 12.34 -7.07
C SER A 119 1.53 10.87 -6.89
N CYS A 120 0.25 10.58 -6.67
CA CYS A 120 -0.29 9.22 -6.53
C CYS A 120 0.30 8.25 -7.58
N LEU A 121 0.49 8.73 -8.82
CA LEU A 121 0.99 7.97 -9.96
C LEU A 121 2.45 7.54 -9.82
N ASP A 122 3.28 8.36 -9.17
CA ASP A 122 4.69 8.03 -8.93
C ASP A 122 4.81 6.76 -8.07
N GLN A 123 3.84 6.50 -7.19
CA GLN A 123 3.84 5.32 -6.31
C GLN A 123 3.54 4.01 -7.06
N ILE A 124 2.65 4.05 -8.07
CA ILE A 124 2.43 2.87 -8.94
C ILE A 124 3.63 2.70 -9.88
N ALA A 125 4.19 3.78 -10.39
CA ALA A 125 5.33 3.73 -11.30
C ALA A 125 6.56 3.07 -10.66
N LEU A 126 6.70 3.18 -9.33
CA LEU A 126 7.77 2.55 -8.55
C LEU A 126 7.58 1.04 -8.33
N GLN A 127 6.41 0.46 -8.67
CA GLN A 127 6.19 -0.98 -8.45
C GLN A 127 7.07 -1.82 -9.38
N PRO A 128 7.68 -2.92 -8.87
CA PRO A 128 8.52 -3.79 -9.67
C PRO A 128 7.82 -4.30 -10.94
N GLY A 129 8.38 -3.96 -12.09
CA GLY A 129 7.88 -4.37 -13.40
C GLY A 129 6.86 -3.42 -14.02
N VAL A 130 6.47 -2.33 -13.37
CA VAL A 130 5.66 -1.28 -14.03
C VAL A 130 6.55 -0.51 -15.02
N ILE A 131 6.00 -0.29 -16.21
CA ILE A 131 6.67 0.40 -17.34
C ILE A 131 6.12 1.82 -17.46
N ALA A 132 4.80 1.96 -17.37
CA ALA A 132 4.12 3.24 -17.45
C ALA A 132 2.79 3.21 -16.69
N VAL A 133 2.38 4.38 -16.22
CA VAL A 133 1.11 4.64 -15.55
C VAL A 133 0.50 5.89 -16.20
N SER A 134 -0.80 5.86 -16.43
CA SER A 134 -1.55 6.98 -16.99
C SER A 134 -2.91 7.12 -16.31
N VAL A 135 -3.39 8.35 -16.20
CA VAL A 135 -4.77 8.67 -15.82
C VAL A 135 -5.47 9.26 -17.02
N PHE A 136 -6.68 8.79 -17.31
CA PHE A 136 -7.48 9.25 -18.43
C PHE A 136 -8.96 9.42 -18.06
N HIS A 137 -9.67 10.19 -18.88
CA HIS A 137 -11.11 10.39 -18.79
C HIS A 137 -11.67 10.58 -20.20
N GLU A 138 -12.74 9.84 -20.55
CA GLU A 138 -13.39 9.91 -21.88
C GLU A 138 -12.41 9.76 -23.06
N GLY A 139 -11.41 8.88 -22.92
CA GLY A 139 -10.40 8.66 -23.95
C GLY A 139 -9.29 9.72 -24.05
N PHE A 140 -9.22 10.69 -23.12
CA PHE A 140 -8.17 11.71 -23.06
C PHE A 140 -7.21 11.46 -21.89
N GLY A 141 -5.90 11.43 -22.17
CA GLY A 141 -4.87 11.33 -21.14
C GLY A 141 -4.70 12.64 -20.37
N LEU A 142 -4.73 12.57 -19.03
CA LEU A 142 -4.62 13.73 -18.14
C LEU A 142 -3.24 13.84 -17.51
N GLN A 143 -2.67 12.72 -17.08
CA GLN A 143 -1.38 12.63 -16.41
C GLN A 143 -0.72 11.29 -16.72
N SER A 144 0.61 11.27 -16.79
CA SER A 144 1.33 10.03 -16.99
C SER A 144 2.75 10.05 -16.41
N VAL A 145 3.22 8.85 -16.07
CA VAL A 145 4.57 8.58 -15.59
C VAL A 145 5.13 7.38 -16.38
N GLY A 146 6.32 7.53 -16.96
CA GLY A 146 6.96 6.51 -17.81
C GLY A 146 6.96 6.86 -19.30
N SER A 147 7.31 5.90 -20.15
CA SER A 147 7.42 6.10 -21.61
C SER A 147 6.30 5.36 -22.35
N ALA A 148 5.17 6.01 -22.60
CA ALA A 148 4.09 5.51 -23.45
C ALA A 148 3.47 6.64 -24.28
N ASP A 149 2.81 6.30 -25.40
CA ASP A 149 2.04 7.27 -26.19
C ASP A 149 0.63 7.41 -25.59
N PHE A 150 0.43 8.48 -24.82
CA PHE A 150 -0.65 8.57 -23.84
C PHE A 150 -2.04 8.83 -24.46
N ASP A 151 -2.09 9.52 -25.60
CA ASP A 151 -3.36 9.81 -26.28
C ASP A 151 -3.93 8.54 -26.93
N GLN A 152 -3.06 7.75 -27.56
CA GLN A 152 -3.47 6.47 -28.14
C GLN A 152 -3.87 5.46 -27.05
N VAL A 153 -3.15 5.42 -25.93
CA VAL A 153 -3.44 4.53 -24.80
C VAL A 153 -4.79 4.86 -24.16
N ALA A 154 -5.10 6.14 -23.96
CA ALA A 154 -6.35 6.55 -23.33
C ALA A 154 -7.57 6.17 -24.18
N ALA A 155 -7.51 6.42 -25.50
CA ALA A 155 -8.59 6.04 -26.42
C ALA A 155 -8.85 4.52 -26.44
N VAL A 156 -7.79 3.72 -26.51
CA VAL A 156 -7.91 2.24 -26.50
C VAL A 156 -8.42 1.73 -25.14
N ALA A 157 -7.97 2.32 -24.03
CA ALA A 157 -8.42 1.95 -22.70
C ALA A 157 -9.90 2.28 -22.46
N GLU A 158 -10.39 3.40 -23.00
CA GLU A 158 -11.80 3.78 -22.96
C GLU A 158 -12.68 2.79 -23.73
N ASP A 159 -12.24 2.38 -24.93
CA ASP A 159 -12.95 1.36 -25.71
C ASP A 159 -13.03 0.03 -24.96
N LEU A 160 -11.94 -0.37 -24.28
CA LEU A 160 -11.90 -1.57 -23.44
C LEU A 160 -12.86 -1.46 -22.24
N LEU A 161 -12.85 -0.34 -21.51
CA LEU A 161 -13.77 -0.11 -20.38
C LEU A 161 -15.23 -0.16 -20.80
N ARG A 162 -15.56 0.48 -21.93
CA ARG A 162 -16.91 0.50 -22.50
C ARG A 162 -17.36 -0.91 -22.90
N ALA A 163 -16.48 -1.68 -23.54
CA ALA A 163 -16.76 -3.07 -23.89
C ALA A 163 -16.94 -3.94 -22.63
N GLY A 164 -16.04 -3.82 -21.65
CA GLY A 164 -16.11 -4.54 -20.38
C GLY A 164 -17.39 -4.26 -19.60
N THR A 165 -17.78 -2.99 -19.50
CA THR A 165 -19.02 -2.56 -18.82
C THR A 165 -20.26 -3.15 -19.48
N ARG A 166 -20.29 -3.20 -20.82
CA ARG A 166 -21.39 -3.86 -21.56
C ARG A 166 -21.44 -5.35 -21.27
N ILE A 167 -20.29 -6.04 -21.31
CA ILE A 167 -20.22 -7.47 -21.03
C ILE A 167 -20.69 -7.76 -19.60
N THR A 168 -20.26 -6.99 -18.60
CA THR A 168 -20.69 -7.21 -17.21
C THR A 168 -22.17 -6.92 -17.01
N ALA A 169 -22.74 -5.97 -17.75
CA ALA A 169 -24.18 -5.69 -17.73
C ALA A 169 -24.99 -6.82 -18.38
N ASP A 170 -24.60 -7.26 -19.58
CA ASP A 170 -25.28 -8.34 -20.33
C ASP A 170 -25.22 -9.68 -19.58
N MET A 171 -24.17 -9.89 -18.79
CA MET A 171 -23.97 -11.09 -17.97
C MET A 171 -24.45 -10.94 -16.52
N GLU A 172 -25.06 -9.81 -16.15
CA GLU A 172 -25.55 -9.52 -14.79
C GLU A 172 -24.49 -9.69 -13.68
N MET A 173 -23.22 -9.37 -13.98
CA MET A 173 -22.08 -9.53 -13.06
C MET A 173 -21.88 -8.36 -12.09
N GLY A 174 -22.72 -7.34 -12.17
CA GLY A 174 -22.58 -6.09 -11.43
C GLY A 174 -21.61 -5.10 -12.12
N ASN A 175 -21.12 -4.13 -11.35
CA ASN A 175 -20.27 -3.06 -11.87
C ASN A 175 -18.84 -3.54 -12.15
N LEU A 176 -18.25 -3.09 -13.26
CA LEU A 176 -16.87 -3.36 -13.59
C LEU A 176 -15.92 -2.66 -12.58
N SER A 177 -15.23 -3.46 -11.77
CA SER A 177 -14.32 -2.95 -10.73
C SER A 177 -12.88 -2.76 -11.22
N GLN A 178 -12.43 -3.60 -12.15
CA GLN A 178 -11.07 -3.59 -12.70
C GLN A 178 -11.02 -4.47 -13.95
N MET A 179 -10.14 -4.13 -14.89
CA MET A 179 -9.76 -4.98 -16.02
C MET A 179 -8.27 -5.30 -15.97
N ILE A 180 -7.91 -6.56 -16.26
CA ILE A 180 -6.51 -7.01 -16.38
C ILE A 180 -6.41 -7.84 -17.66
N LEU A 181 -5.53 -7.43 -18.57
CA LEU A 181 -5.18 -8.18 -19.77
C LEU A 181 -3.73 -8.64 -19.64
N GLU A 182 -3.51 -9.95 -19.73
CA GLU A 182 -2.17 -10.54 -19.68
C GLU A 182 -1.82 -11.13 -21.04
N THR A 183 -0.65 -10.76 -21.54
CA THR A 183 -0.08 -11.30 -22.78
C THR A 183 1.39 -11.71 -22.52
N PRO A 184 1.99 -12.53 -23.39
CA PRO A 184 3.42 -12.80 -23.30
C PRO A 184 4.31 -11.54 -23.39
N GLY A 185 3.79 -10.45 -23.97
CA GLY A 185 4.50 -9.17 -24.12
C GLY A 185 4.35 -8.22 -22.93
N GLY A 186 3.36 -8.45 -22.06
CA GLY A 186 3.12 -7.60 -20.90
C GLY A 186 1.70 -7.67 -20.37
N LYS A 187 1.45 -6.88 -19.34
CA LYS A 187 0.15 -6.74 -18.69
C LYS A 187 -0.37 -5.33 -18.85
N LEU A 188 -1.67 -5.21 -19.11
CA LEU A 188 -2.43 -3.97 -19.07
C LEU A 188 -3.44 -4.06 -17.92
N ILE A 189 -3.40 -3.10 -17.01
CA ILE A 189 -4.38 -2.99 -15.92
C ILE A 189 -5.14 -1.68 -16.07
N ILE A 190 -6.47 -1.75 -15.99
CA ILE A 190 -7.35 -0.58 -15.95
C ILE A 190 -8.18 -0.64 -14.67
N ALA A 191 -8.17 0.43 -13.88
CA ALA A 191 -8.87 0.51 -12.59
C ALA A 191 -9.46 1.90 -12.35
N PRO A 192 -10.53 2.04 -11.55
CA PRO A 192 -11.09 3.35 -11.22
C PRO A 192 -10.14 4.18 -10.35
N TYR A 193 -10.16 5.50 -10.52
CA TYR A 193 -9.41 6.48 -9.74
C TYR A 193 -10.27 7.74 -9.53
N GLY A 194 -11.11 7.75 -8.49
CA GLY A 194 -12.17 8.76 -8.35
C GLY A 194 -13.12 8.70 -9.54
N ASP A 195 -13.36 9.86 -10.18
CA ASP A 195 -14.17 9.97 -11.41
C ASP A 195 -13.36 9.71 -12.70
N LEU A 196 -12.09 9.31 -12.55
CA LEU A 196 -11.15 9.06 -13.64
C LEU A 196 -10.81 7.57 -13.73
N SER A 197 -10.09 7.20 -14.78
CA SER A 197 -9.58 5.84 -14.98
C SER A 197 -8.06 5.82 -14.97
N LEU A 198 -7.50 4.85 -14.25
CA LEU A 198 -6.08 4.56 -14.18
C LEU A 198 -5.73 3.44 -15.16
N CYS A 199 -4.66 3.62 -15.92
CA CYS A 199 -4.11 2.66 -16.87
C CYS A 199 -2.65 2.35 -16.50
N ILE A 200 -2.29 1.07 -16.42
CA ILE A 200 -0.95 0.63 -16.03
C ILE A 200 -0.44 -0.39 -17.05
N PHE A 201 0.73 -0.11 -17.60
CA PHE A 201 1.50 -1.07 -18.39
C PHE A 201 2.59 -1.69 -17.53
N ALA A 202 2.67 -3.01 -17.53
CA ALA A 202 3.64 -3.75 -16.75
C ALA A 202 4.26 -4.90 -17.55
N LYS A 203 5.46 -5.31 -17.15
CA LYS A 203 6.16 -6.45 -17.73
C LYS A 203 5.41 -7.78 -17.46
N PRO A 204 5.67 -8.82 -18.27
CA PRO A 204 5.07 -10.15 -18.06
C PRO A 204 5.36 -10.78 -16.69
N ASP A 205 6.42 -10.36 -16.00
CA ASP A 205 6.81 -10.84 -14.66
C ASP A 205 6.39 -9.90 -13.51
N ALA A 206 5.75 -8.76 -13.83
CA ALA A 206 5.30 -7.80 -12.83
C ALA A 206 4.31 -8.42 -11.83
N ASN A 207 4.46 -8.07 -10.55
CA ASN A 207 3.66 -8.61 -9.46
C ASN A 207 2.29 -7.90 -9.37
N LEU A 208 1.25 -8.54 -9.88
CA LEU A 208 -0.12 -8.02 -9.86
C LEU A 208 -0.66 -7.76 -8.45
N GLY A 209 -0.18 -8.51 -7.44
CA GLY A 209 -0.57 -8.31 -6.05
C GLY A 209 -0.08 -6.96 -5.51
N LEU A 210 1.19 -6.63 -5.74
CA LEU A 210 1.76 -5.33 -5.33
C LEU A 210 1.11 -4.17 -6.08
N ILE A 211 0.91 -4.32 -7.39
CA ILE A 211 0.23 -3.29 -8.20
C ILE A 211 -1.19 -3.05 -7.68
N ARG A 212 -1.95 -4.11 -7.37
CA ARG A 212 -3.30 -3.99 -6.79
C ARG A 212 -3.30 -3.33 -5.42
N LEU A 213 -2.31 -3.62 -4.58
CA LEU A 213 -2.17 -2.97 -3.27
C LEU A 213 -1.93 -1.46 -3.44
N SER A 214 -1.04 -1.07 -4.36
CA SER A 214 -0.81 0.34 -4.68
C SER A 214 -2.09 1.03 -5.15
N ILE A 215 -2.84 0.43 -6.09
CA ILE A 215 -4.11 1.00 -6.57
C ILE A 215 -5.11 1.19 -5.41
N ARG A 216 -5.29 0.19 -4.56
CA ARG A 216 -6.24 0.28 -3.43
C ARG A 216 -5.82 1.32 -2.39
N GLY A 217 -4.52 1.48 -2.15
CA GLY A 217 -4.00 2.53 -1.28
C GLY A 217 -4.38 3.94 -1.74
N MET A 218 -4.73 4.12 -3.02
CA MET A 218 -5.13 5.39 -3.61
C MET A 218 -6.63 5.62 -3.64
N GLN A 219 -7.42 4.54 -3.74
CA GLN A 219 -8.89 4.62 -3.77
C GLN A 219 -9.48 4.92 -2.38
N ILE A 220 -8.68 4.83 -1.33
CA ILE A 220 -9.04 5.23 0.03
C ILE A 220 -8.70 6.73 0.17
N GLY A 221 -9.48 7.59 -0.48
CA GLY A 221 -9.51 9.06 -0.28
C GLY A 221 -10.53 9.45 0.81
N PRO A 222 -10.41 10.66 1.42
CA PRO A 222 -11.01 10.97 2.72
C PRO A 222 -12.54 11.04 2.66
N ALA A 223 -13.18 10.56 3.73
CA ALA A 223 -14.55 10.91 4.07
C ALA A 223 -14.65 12.37 4.52
#